data_AF-M4SZ61-F1
#
_entry.id   AF-M4SZ61-F1
#
_cell.length_a   1.000
_cell.length_b   1.000
_cell.length_c   1.000
_cell.angle_alpha   90.00
_cell.angle_beta   90.00
_cell.angle_gamma   90.00
#
_symmetry.space_group_name_H-M   'P 1'
#
loop_
_entity.id
_entity.type
_entity.pdbx_description
1 polymer ?
#
loop_
_entity_poly.entity_id
_entity_poly.type
_entity_poly.pdbx_seq_one_letter_code
_entity_poly.pdbx_strand_id
1 'polypeptide(L)'
;MERIFGNTFVLFLLLAALYRTAAPAGNENVQEYRMLCQPYELKDQTADSKFDITAAEAKAALEEIEMLNLSTATASYLENKDGELKPTAEDEKKEAKPAWQKKKQEIGKTGAPGKEPKYKQIEDKRYALIANQQKMRIHTVAAGLVQTLNSKLSTITTKRNEAKQKLKIAATGNPNGEIKPSSMEPSHANQCSGHGGHANVGKTIVAAIICLCTLRNGANNDHCKQGVNVLTLATPQTTGGEQHTALTTNCKSKQQTTDIKPESLTALLNSFYSLLGRDAKTPTAAPSAYILGKTHANGCTGANAQASCVN
;
A
#
# COMPACT_ATOMS: atom_id res chain seq x y z
N MET A 1 -30.50 38.86 20.67
CA MET A 1 -30.45 37.51 20.09
C MET A 1 -29.27 36.66 20.59
N GLU A 2 -28.37 37.19 21.44
CA GLU A 2 -27.19 36.45 21.94
C GLU A 2 -27.39 35.68 23.27
N ARG A 3 -28.43 35.98 24.05
CA ARG A 3 -28.67 35.30 25.35
C ARG A 3 -29.35 33.94 25.25
N ILE A 4 -29.89 33.58 24.09
CA ILE A 4 -30.61 32.30 23.89
C ILE A 4 -29.65 31.19 23.43
N PHE A 5 -28.57 31.53 22.69
CA PHE A 5 -27.60 30.54 22.22
C PHE A 5 -26.64 30.01 23.29
N GLY A 6 -26.31 30.82 24.30
CA GLY A 6 -25.42 30.39 25.40
C GLY A 6 -26.04 29.31 26.30
N ASN A 7 -27.35 29.38 26.53
CA ASN A 7 -28.02 28.47 27.47
C ASN A 7 -28.22 27.07 26.86
N THR A 8 -28.44 26.97 25.55
CA THR A 8 -28.61 25.69 24.84
C THR A 8 -27.29 24.93 24.70
N PHE A 9 -26.16 25.64 24.53
CA PHE A 9 -24.83 25.02 24.41
C PHE A 9 -24.33 24.47 25.75
N VAL A 10 -24.58 25.19 26.85
CA VAL A 10 -24.27 24.73 28.21
C VAL A 10 -25.17 23.55 28.61
N LEU A 11 -26.44 23.56 28.20
CA LEU A 11 -27.36 22.43 28.41
C LEU A 11 -26.94 21.18 27.62
N PHE A 12 -26.42 21.32 26.39
CA PHE A 12 -25.88 20.21 25.59
C PHE A 12 -24.61 19.61 26.22
N LEU A 13 -23.72 20.45 26.76
CA LEU A 13 -22.52 20.01 27.48
C LEU A 13 -22.85 19.30 28.80
N LEU A 14 -23.87 19.78 29.54
CA LEU A 14 -24.36 19.14 30.76
C LEU A 14 -25.11 17.82 30.49
N LEU A 15 -25.91 17.73 29.43
CA LEU A 15 -26.52 16.46 29.00
C LEU A 15 -25.45 15.45 28.53
N ALA A 16 -24.40 15.90 27.82
CA ALA A 16 -23.29 15.04 27.43
C ALA A 16 -22.45 14.56 28.63
N ALA A 17 -22.40 15.33 29.72
CA ALA A 17 -21.76 14.92 30.98
C ALA A 17 -22.60 13.92 31.79
N LEU A 18 -23.94 14.05 31.77
CA LEU A 18 -24.86 13.15 32.47
C LEU A 18 -25.11 11.81 31.74
N TYR A 19 -24.90 11.75 30.42
CA TYR A 19 -24.99 10.50 29.66
C TYR A 19 -23.80 9.54 29.83
N ARG A 20 -22.78 9.89 30.63
CA ARG A 20 -21.61 9.03 30.85
C ARG A 20 -21.85 7.85 31.80
N THR A 21 -23.03 7.69 32.40
CA THR A 21 -23.27 6.66 33.43
C THR A 21 -24.19 5.51 33.02
N ALA A 22 -24.52 5.34 31.73
CA ALA A 22 -25.23 4.14 31.27
C ALA A 22 -25.03 3.90 29.76
N ALA A 23 -23.81 3.66 29.31
CA ALA A 23 -23.66 2.91 28.07
C ALA A 23 -24.05 1.45 28.38
N PRO A 24 -24.89 0.78 27.56
CA PRO A 24 -25.06 -0.67 27.67
C PRO A 24 -23.68 -1.33 27.57
N ALA A 25 -23.50 -2.51 28.21
CA ALA A 25 -22.22 -3.22 28.40
C ALA A 25 -21.50 -3.71 27.12
N GLY A 26 -21.69 -3.04 25.98
CA GLY A 26 -21.01 -3.29 24.71
C GLY A 26 -20.42 -2.00 24.14
N ASN A 27 -19.54 -2.15 23.15
CA ASN A 27 -18.78 -1.08 22.48
C ASN A 27 -17.76 -0.34 23.35
N GLU A 28 -17.30 -0.93 24.46
CA GLU A 28 -16.33 -0.27 25.36
C GLU A 28 -14.97 0.03 24.71
N ASN A 29 -14.52 -0.78 23.75
CA ASN A 29 -13.28 -0.57 22.97
C ASN A 29 -13.56 -0.26 21.48
N VAL A 30 -14.76 0.23 21.15
CA VAL A 30 -15.19 0.40 19.74
C VAL A 30 -14.33 1.40 18.96
N GLN A 31 -13.79 2.42 19.63
CA GLN A 31 -12.99 3.45 18.96
C GLN A 31 -11.61 2.91 18.60
N GLU A 32 -10.97 2.21 19.52
CA GLU A 32 -9.70 1.51 19.34
C GLU A 32 -9.83 0.44 18.27
N TYR A 33 -10.89 -0.36 18.32
CA TYR A 33 -11.18 -1.39 17.34
C TYR A 33 -11.37 -0.79 15.93
N ARG A 34 -12.19 0.26 15.79
CA ARG A 34 -12.39 0.94 14.49
C ARG A 34 -11.09 1.54 13.96
N MET A 35 -10.30 2.17 14.81
CA MET A 35 -9.01 2.74 14.44
C MET A 35 -8.05 1.66 13.94
N LEU A 36 -8.02 0.47 14.54
CA LEU A 36 -7.18 -0.64 14.08
C LEU A 36 -7.73 -1.35 12.84
N CYS A 37 -9.06 -1.35 12.63
CA CYS A 37 -9.65 -1.90 11.43
C CYS A 37 -9.20 -1.15 10.17
N GLN A 38 -9.08 0.18 10.21
CA GLN A 38 -8.65 0.98 9.06
C GLN A 38 -7.27 0.56 8.48
N PRO A 39 -6.16 0.52 9.24
CA PRO A 39 -4.88 0.06 8.74
C PRO A 39 -4.85 -1.45 8.47
N TYR A 40 -5.72 -2.25 9.13
CA TYR A 40 -5.83 -3.68 8.82
C TYR A 40 -6.32 -3.92 7.38
N GLU A 41 -7.29 -3.15 6.90
CA GLU A 41 -7.83 -3.28 5.54
C GLU A 41 -6.81 -2.97 4.45
N LEU A 42 -5.81 -2.13 4.74
CA LEU A 42 -4.76 -1.76 3.77
C LEU A 42 -3.95 -2.96 3.29
N LYS A 43 -3.94 -4.09 4.02
CA LYS A 43 -3.27 -5.32 3.61
C LYS A 43 -3.84 -5.93 2.32
N ASP A 44 -5.13 -5.65 2.04
CA ASP A 44 -5.89 -6.19 0.91
C ASP A 44 -5.96 -5.20 -0.25
N GLN A 45 -5.25 -4.08 -0.17
CA GLN A 45 -5.30 -3.06 -1.20
C GLN A 45 -4.64 -3.51 -2.50
N THR A 46 -5.47 -3.57 -3.54
CA THR A 46 -5.08 -3.96 -4.90
C THR A 46 -4.98 -2.78 -5.86
N ALA A 47 -5.51 -1.60 -5.49
CA ALA A 47 -5.49 -0.42 -6.33
C ALA A 47 -4.05 0.00 -6.64
N ASP A 48 -3.72 -0.03 -7.93
CA ASP A 48 -2.45 0.48 -8.44
C ASP A 48 -2.67 1.92 -8.92
N SER A 49 -1.82 2.84 -8.43
CA SER A 49 -1.76 4.18 -8.98
C SER A 49 -1.44 4.08 -10.46
N LYS A 50 -2.35 4.62 -11.28
CA LYS A 50 -2.17 4.67 -12.73
C LYS A 50 -1.09 5.71 -13.04
N PHE A 51 -0.11 5.31 -13.84
CA PHE A 51 0.79 6.27 -14.47
C PHE A 51 0.17 6.70 -15.80
N ASP A 52 0.26 7.98 -16.11
CA ASP A 52 -0.23 8.54 -17.37
C ASP A 52 0.59 8.06 -18.59
N ILE A 53 1.79 7.52 -18.36
CA ILE A 53 2.68 6.99 -19.40
C ILE A 53 3.20 5.62 -18.96
N THR A 54 3.07 4.66 -19.87
CA THR A 54 3.60 3.30 -19.72
C THR A 54 4.98 3.16 -20.37
N ALA A 55 5.74 2.14 -19.93
CA ALA A 55 6.99 1.77 -20.57
C ALA A 55 6.81 1.40 -22.06
N ALA A 56 5.64 0.84 -22.43
CA ALA A 56 5.31 0.49 -23.80
C ALA A 56 5.12 1.73 -24.69
N GLU A 57 4.38 2.73 -24.21
CA GLU A 57 4.18 3.99 -24.93
C GLU A 57 5.49 4.75 -25.12
N ALA A 58 6.34 4.82 -24.09
CA ALA A 58 7.64 5.45 -24.19
C ALA A 58 8.56 4.73 -25.18
N LYS A 59 8.54 3.39 -25.19
CA LYS A 59 9.29 2.59 -26.16
C LYS A 59 8.79 2.83 -27.59
N ALA A 60 7.48 2.85 -27.81
CA ALA A 60 6.89 3.11 -29.12
C ALA A 60 7.27 4.52 -29.64
N ALA A 61 7.26 5.53 -28.76
CA ALA A 61 7.70 6.87 -29.12
C ALA A 61 9.19 6.94 -29.50
N LEU A 62 10.07 6.20 -28.78
CA LEU A 62 11.48 6.11 -29.14
C LEU A 62 11.69 5.40 -30.48
N GLU A 63 10.95 4.32 -30.74
CA GLU A 63 10.98 3.61 -32.03
C GLU A 63 10.51 4.51 -33.18
N GLU A 64 9.49 5.33 -32.97
CA GLU A 64 9.04 6.34 -33.93
C GLU A 64 10.14 7.35 -34.26
N ILE A 65 10.83 7.88 -33.23
CA ILE A 65 11.94 8.82 -33.39
C ILE A 65 13.12 8.15 -34.11
N GLU A 66 13.40 6.88 -33.81
CA GLU A 66 14.41 6.09 -34.50
C GLU A 66 14.06 5.97 -36.00
N MET A 67 12.82 5.60 -36.33
CA MET A 67 12.38 5.49 -37.72
C MET A 67 12.46 6.84 -38.46
N LEU A 68 12.09 7.94 -37.81
CA LEU A 68 12.25 9.28 -38.37
C LEU A 68 13.73 9.61 -38.59
N ASN A 69 14.62 9.23 -37.69
CA ASN A 69 16.06 9.42 -37.87
C ASN A 69 16.60 8.61 -39.07
N LEU A 70 16.18 7.35 -39.19
CA LEU A 70 16.53 6.46 -40.31
C LEU A 70 16.07 6.99 -41.67
N SER A 71 14.93 7.67 -41.74
CA SER A 71 14.46 8.31 -43.00
C SER A 71 15.42 9.37 -43.56
N THR A 72 16.38 9.83 -42.76
CA THR A 72 17.38 10.85 -43.16
C THR A 72 18.81 10.33 -43.12
N ALA A 73 19.00 9.05 -42.78
CA ALA A 73 20.33 8.46 -42.65
C ALA A 73 21.01 8.31 -44.02
N THR A 74 22.35 8.20 -43.99
CA THR A 74 23.14 7.92 -45.19
C THR A 74 22.83 6.52 -45.74
N ALA A 75 23.06 6.32 -47.04
CA ALA A 75 22.86 5.01 -47.67
C ALA A 75 23.74 3.93 -47.01
N SER A 76 24.99 4.26 -46.65
CA SER A 76 25.91 3.36 -45.95
C SER A 76 25.37 2.97 -44.56
N TYR A 77 24.79 3.92 -43.82
CA TYR A 77 24.20 3.63 -42.53
C TYR A 77 22.98 2.72 -42.66
N LEU A 78 22.09 2.99 -43.63
CA LEU A 78 20.93 2.13 -43.90
C LEU A 78 21.33 0.72 -44.34
N GLU A 79 22.44 0.57 -45.05
CA GLU A 79 22.90 -0.73 -45.54
C GLU A 79 23.43 -1.62 -44.42
N ASN A 80 24.27 -1.09 -43.53
CA ASN A 80 24.93 -1.92 -42.52
C ASN A 80 25.37 -1.16 -41.25
N LYS A 81 24.70 -0.05 -40.91
CA LYS A 81 25.10 0.86 -39.82
C LYS A 81 26.56 1.28 -39.91
N ASP A 82 26.99 1.72 -41.09
CA ASP A 82 28.37 2.14 -41.36
C ASP A 82 29.43 1.09 -40.97
N GLY A 83 29.09 -0.18 -41.17
CA GLY A 83 29.96 -1.31 -40.92
C GLY A 83 29.72 -2.04 -39.59
N GLU A 84 28.92 -1.50 -38.66
CA GLU A 84 28.61 -2.17 -37.40
C GLU A 84 27.84 -3.49 -37.61
N LEU A 85 27.12 -3.65 -38.71
CA LEU A 85 26.41 -4.89 -39.05
C LEU A 85 27.13 -5.72 -40.12
N LYS A 86 28.40 -5.42 -40.43
CA LYS A 86 29.21 -6.28 -41.31
C LYS A 86 29.29 -7.71 -40.74
N PRO A 87 29.45 -8.72 -41.61
CA PRO A 87 29.67 -10.09 -41.17
C PRO A 87 30.95 -10.18 -40.32
N THR A 88 30.81 -10.29 -39.01
CA THR A 88 31.81 -10.94 -38.13
C THR A 88 31.42 -12.41 -37.99
N ALA A 89 32.32 -13.26 -37.44
CA ALA A 89 32.12 -14.71 -37.34
C ALA A 89 30.69 -15.09 -36.90
N GLU A 90 30.17 -16.19 -37.45
CA GLU A 90 28.76 -16.48 -37.78
C GLU A 90 27.68 -16.35 -36.66
N ASP A 91 28.06 -16.09 -35.41
CA ASP A 91 27.14 -16.15 -34.28
C ASP A 91 26.80 -14.79 -33.62
N GLU A 92 27.51 -13.70 -33.90
CA GLU A 92 27.38 -12.48 -33.07
C GLU A 92 26.17 -11.57 -33.39
N LYS A 93 25.47 -11.75 -34.53
CA LYS A 93 24.44 -10.78 -34.99
C LYS A 93 23.18 -11.40 -35.60
N LYS A 94 22.88 -12.67 -35.28
CA LYS A 94 21.76 -13.44 -35.86
C LYS A 94 20.39 -12.75 -35.72
N GLU A 95 20.14 -12.02 -34.63
CA GLU A 95 18.88 -11.29 -34.43
C GLU A 95 18.91 -9.83 -34.91
N ALA A 96 20.08 -9.18 -34.82
CA ALA A 96 20.23 -7.76 -35.16
C ALA A 96 20.08 -7.49 -36.66
N LYS A 97 20.57 -8.40 -37.52
CA LYS A 97 20.50 -8.23 -38.99
C LYS A 97 19.05 -8.31 -39.52
N PRO A 98 18.24 -9.35 -39.19
CA PRO A 98 16.85 -9.39 -39.63
C PRO A 98 16.00 -8.24 -39.07
N ALA A 99 16.22 -7.83 -37.82
CA ALA A 99 15.53 -6.69 -37.23
C ALA A 99 15.86 -5.37 -37.96
N TRP A 100 17.12 -5.18 -38.34
CA TRP A 100 17.56 -4.02 -39.12
C TRP A 100 16.95 -4.00 -40.53
N GLN A 101 16.95 -5.15 -41.22
CA GLN A 101 16.32 -5.31 -42.53
C GLN A 101 14.82 -4.95 -42.49
N LYS A 102 14.10 -5.39 -41.45
CA LYS A 102 12.68 -5.01 -41.27
C LYS A 102 12.51 -3.50 -41.09
N LYS A 103 13.31 -2.85 -40.26
CA LYS A 103 13.26 -1.38 -40.08
C LYS A 103 13.52 -0.65 -41.40
N LYS A 104 14.51 -1.08 -42.17
CA LYS A 104 14.82 -0.49 -43.49
C LYS A 104 13.65 -0.62 -44.46
N GLN A 105 12.95 -1.76 -44.49
CA GLN A 105 11.82 -1.99 -45.40
C GLN A 105 10.62 -1.07 -45.13
N GLU A 106 10.51 -0.51 -43.93
CA GLU A 106 9.44 0.44 -43.59
C GLU A 106 9.76 1.88 -44.05
N ILE A 107 11.01 2.19 -44.39
CA ILE A 107 11.40 3.49 -44.96
C ILE A 107 10.90 3.58 -46.40
N GLY A 108 10.17 4.65 -46.72
CA GLY A 108 9.60 4.86 -48.06
C GLY A 108 8.39 3.97 -48.40
N LYS A 109 7.94 3.10 -47.48
CA LYS A 109 6.78 2.24 -47.70
C LYS A 109 5.47 3.02 -47.56
N THR A 110 4.62 2.96 -48.58
CA THR A 110 3.28 3.57 -48.56
C THR A 110 2.30 2.66 -47.80
N GLY A 111 1.59 3.21 -46.81
CA GLY A 111 0.63 2.44 -46.02
C GLY A 111 -0.67 2.11 -46.77
N ALA A 112 -1.20 3.05 -47.55
CA ALA A 112 -2.41 2.88 -48.35
C ALA A 112 -2.19 3.47 -49.77
N PRO A 113 -2.90 2.96 -50.79
CA PRO A 113 -2.80 3.51 -52.15
C PRO A 113 -3.08 5.02 -52.17
N GLY A 114 -2.19 5.79 -52.80
CA GLY A 114 -2.33 7.24 -52.92
C GLY A 114 -1.90 8.06 -51.70
N LYS A 115 -1.37 7.45 -50.64
CA LYS A 115 -0.81 8.17 -49.48
C LYS A 115 0.72 8.20 -49.53
N GLU A 116 1.30 9.33 -49.12
CA GLU A 116 2.74 9.43 -48.94
C GLU A 116 3.25 8.46 -47.86
N PRO A 117 4.48 7.94 -47.99
CA PRO A 117 5.10 7.14 -46.95
C PRO A 117 5.21 7.91 -45.63
N LYS A 118 4.90 7.24 -44.52
CA LYS A 118 5.06 7.81 -43.17
C LYS A 118 6.51 8.21 -42.88
N TYR A 119 7.45 7.39 -43.32
CA TYR A 119 8.90 7.63 -43.20
C TYR A 119 9.51 7.90 -44.58
N LYS A 120 9.12 9.02 -45.21
CA LYS A 120 9.64 9.42 -46.53
C LYS A 120 11.10 9.86 -46.43
N GLN A 121 11.93 9.40 -47.36
CA GLN A 121 13.31 9.90 -47.46
C GLN A 121 13.33 11.33 -48.00
N ILE A 122 14.27 12.13 -47.47
CA ILE A 122 14.56 13.46 -48.01
C ILE A 122 15.49 13.27 -49.22
N GLU A 123 15.02 13.65 -50.41
CA GLU A 123 15.76 13.50 -51.67
C GLU A 123 16.98 14.44 -51.74
N ASP A 124 16.84 15.66 -51.22
CA ASP A 124 17.93 16.63 -51.16
C ASP A 124 18.95 16.22 -50.08
N LYS A 125 20.15 15.86 -50.52
CA LYS A 125 21.24 15.39 -49.66
C LYS A 125 21.68 16.40 -48.59
N ARG A 126 21.62 17.71 -48.89
CA ARG A 126 22.03 18.76 -47.97
C ARG A 126 21.02 18.91 -46.84
N TYR A 127 19.74 18.92 -47.17
CA TYR A 127 18.67 18.95 -46.15
C TYR A 127 18.57 17.64 -45.37
N ALA A 128 18.80 16.49 -46.02
CA ALA A 128 18.87 15.19 -45.36
C ALA A 128 19.94 15.16 -44.27
N LEU A 129 21.14 15.68 -44.55
CA LEU A 129 22.23 15.74 -43.57
C LEU A 129 21.88 16.61 -42.35
N ILE A 130 21.32 17.81 -42.58
CA ILE A 130 20.93 18.73 -41.49
C ILE A 130 19.84 18.07 -40.63
N ALA A 131 18.83 17.49 -41.27
CA ALA A 131 17.74 16.80 -40.58
C ALA A 131 18.25 15.60 -39.79
N ASN A 132 19.18 14.81 -40.34
CA ASN A 132 19.77 13.68 -39.64
C ASN A 132 20.52 14.10 -38.38
N GLN A 133 21.34 15.16 -38.43
CA GLN A 133 22.03 15.67 -37.24
C GLN A 133 21.07 16.09 -36.13
N GLN A 134 19.97 16.77 -36.49
CA GLN A 134 18.96 17.18 -35.53
C GLN A 134 18.21 15.97 -34.95
N LYS A 135 17.79 15.03 -35.79
CA LYS A 135 17.08 13.82 -35.37
C LYS A 135 17.94 12.89 -34.53
N MET A 136 19.24 12.78 -34.82
CA MET A 136 20.20 12.06 -33.97
C MET A 136 20.24 12.65 -32.56
N ARG A 137 20.32 13.99 -32.42
CA ARG A 137 20.29 14.64 -31.10
C ARG A 137 18.97 14.37 -30.37
N ILE A 138 17.84 14.49 -31.07
CA ILE A 138 16.52 14.20 -30.51
C ILE A 138 16.44 12.74 -30.05
N HIS A 139 16.92 11.79 -30.87
CA HIS A 139 16.97 10.37 -30.54
C HIS A 139 17.81 10.10 -29.28
N THR A 140 19.01 10.70 -29.18
CA THR A 140 19.87 10.55 -27.99
C THR A 140 19.16 11.05 -26.72
N VAL A 141 18.53 12.23 -26.79
CA VAL A 141 17.78 12.78 -25.65
C VAL A 141 16.59 11.89 -25.30
N ALA A 142 15.81 11.46 -26.29
CA ALA A 142 14.66 10.58 -26.11
C ALA A 142 15.08 9.25 -25.48
N ALA A 143 16.17 8.62 -25.94
CA ALA A 143 16.70 7.39 -25.40
C ALA A 143 17.05 7.53 -23.90
N GLY A 144 17.72 8.63 -23.52
CA GLY A 144 18.03 8.93 -22.12
C GLY A 144 16.76 9.12 -21.25
N LEU A 145 15.73 9.78 -21.79
CA LEU A 145 14.44 9.95 -21.11
C LEU A 145 13.70 8.62 -20.94
N VAL A 146 13.64 7.77 -21.97
CA VAL A 146 13.02 6.43 -21.90
C VAL A 146 13.75 5.56 -20.87
N GLN A 147 15.08 5.58 -20.85
CA GLN A 147 15.86 4.85 -19.85
C GLN A 147 15.54 5.34 -18.42
N THR A 148 15.49 6.66 -18.23
CA THR A 148 15.15 7.29 -16.95
C THR A 148 13.74 6.92 -16.50
N LEU A 149 12.76 6.98 -17.41
CA LEU A 149 11.37 6.60 -17.14
C LEU A 149 11.29 5.13 -16.71
N ASN A 150 11.90 4.22 -17.46
CA ASN A 150 11.89 2.79 -17.16
C ASN A 150 12.52 2.48 -15.80
N SER A 151 13.65 3.13 -15.48
CA SER A 151 14.28 3.03 -14.16
C SER A 151 13.35 3.49 -13.04
N LYS A 152 12.67 4.63 -13.23
CA LYS A 152 11.69 5.16 -12.26
C LYS A 152 10.47 4.24 -12.10
N LEU A 153 9.89 3.77 -13.20
CA LEU A 153 8.74 2.84 -13.18
C LEU A 153 9.11 1.53 -12.46
N SER A 154 10.29 0.98 -12.72
CA SER A 154 10.81 -0.20 -12.03
C SER A 154 10.97 0.06 -10.53
N THR A 155 11.64 1.17 -10.16
CA THR A 155 11.82 1.57 -8.75
C THR A 155 10.48 1.69 -8.02
N ILE A 156 9.49 2.34 -8.64
CA ILE A 156 8.18 2.51 -8.01
C ILE A 156 7.47 1.16 -7.87
N THR A 157 7.56 0.28 -8.87
CA THR A 157 6.97 -1.07 -8.80
C THR A 157 7.56 -1.86 -7.63
N THR A 158 8.89 -1.84 -7.48
CA THR A 158 9.58 -2.48 -6.36
C THR A 158 9.14 -1.89 -5.02
N LYS A 159 9.17 -0.57 -4.86
CA LYS A 159 8.78 0.10 -3.60
C LYS A 159 7.32 -0.13 -3.25
N ARG A 160 6.44 -0.23 -4.24
CA ARG A 160 5.03 -0.59 -4.04
C ARG A 160 4.89 -2.02 -3.51
N ASN A 161 5.59 -2.98 -4.09
CA ASN A 161 5.55 -4.36 -3.63
C ASN A 161 6.11 -4.50 -2.20
N GLU A 162 7.20 -3.81 -1.90
CA GLU A 162 7.74 -3.71 -0.53
C GLU A 162 6.72 -3.12 0.45
N ALA A 163 6.01 -2.05 0.06
CA ALA A 163 4.98 -1.43 0.89
C ALA A 163 3.79 -2.37 1.14
N LYS A 164 3.26 -3.02 0.09
CA LYS A 164 2.19 -4.04 0.20
C LYS A 164 2.60 -5.17 1.15
N GLN A 165 3.83 -5.66 1.03
CA GLN A 165 4.36 -6.70 1.92
C GLN A 165 4.48 -6.22 3.37
N LYS A 166 5.00 -5.00 3.60
CA LYS A 166 5.09 -4.42 4.95
C LYS A 166 3.72 -4.24 5.60
N LEU A 167 2.70 -3.83 4.84
CA LEU A 167 1.33 -3.72 5.35
C LEU A 167 0.75 -5.08 5.73
N LYS A 168 0.98 -6.12 4.93
CA LYS A 168 0.59 -7.49 5.26
C LYS A 168 1.27 -8.00 6.53
N ILE A 169 2.59 -7.78 6.65
CA ILE A 169 3.35 -8.14 7.85
C ILE A 169 2.85 -7.35 9.07
N ALA A 170 2.62 -6.05 8.96
CA ALA A 170 2.07 -5.25 10.06
C ALA A 170 0.67 -5.72 10.47
N ALA A 171 -0.16 -6.09 9.50
CA ALA A 171 -1.52 -6.55 9.75
C ALA A 171 -1.54 -7.92 10.44
N THR A 172 -0.83 -8.92 9.91
CA THR A 172 -0.99 -10.32 10.34
C THR A 172 0.29 -11.01 10.82
N GLY A 173 1.44 -10.35 10.71
CA GLY A 173 2.75 -10.95 10.98
C GLY A 173 3.28 -11.81 9.83
N ASN A 174 2.55 -11.90 8.72
CA ASN A 174 2.87 -12.77 7.60
C ASN A 174 2.93 -11.99 6.28
N PRO A 175 3.97 -12.18 5.45
CA PRO A 175 4.09 -11.49 4.16
C PRO A 175 2.98 -11.82 3.15
N ASN A 176 2.26 -12.93 3.32
CA ASN A 176 1.12 -13.29 2.48
C ASN A 176 -0.18 -12.59 2.92
N GLY A 177 -0.23 -12.04 4.14
CA GLY A 177 -1.43 -11.41 4.71
C GLY A 177 -2.42 -12.40 5.33
N GLU A 178 -1.99 -13.65 5.50
CA GLU A 178 -2.74 -14.72 6.17
C GLU A 178 -2.54 -14.64 7.68
N ILE A 179 -3.56 -15.05 8.43
CA ILE A 179 -3.48 -15.22 9.89
C ILE A 179 -3.17 -16.69 10.15
N LYS A 180 -2.06 -16.97 10.84
CA LYS A 180 -1.69 -18.33 11.23
C LYS A 180 -1.77 -18.43 12.75
N PRO A 181 -2.56 -19.36 13.33
CA PRO A 181 -2.59 -19.56 14.78
C PRO A 181 -1.20 -19.75 15.40
N SER A 182 -0.29 -20.42 14.68
CA SER A 182 1.09 -20.64 15.10
C SER A 182 1.95 -19.36 15.22
N SER A 183 1.55 -18.23 14.64
CA SER A 183 2.25 -16.96 14.79
C SER A 183 1.76 -16.13 15.98
N MET A 184 0.87 -16.69 16.80
CA MET A 184 0.38 -16.07 18.03
C MET A 184 1.13 -16.59 19.24
N GLU A 185 1.07 -15.83 20.32
CA GLU A 185 1.70 -16.22 21.57
C GLU A 185 0.94 -17.37 22.26
N PRO A 186 1.65 -18.23 23.02
CA PRO A 186 1.05 -19.37 23.70
C PRO A 186 0.10 -18.97 24.84
N SER A 187 0.18 -17.73 25.33
CA SER A 187 -0.65 -17.23 26.42
C SER A 187 -1.19 -15.83 26.13
N HIS A 188 -2.38 -15.52 26.67
CA HIS A 188 -2.96 -14.18 26.61
C HIS A 188 -2.02 -13.12 27.19
N ALA A 189 -1.35 -13.43 28.30
CA ALA A 189 -0.45 -12.49 28.97
C ALA A 189 0.75 -12.10 28.09
N ASN A 190 1.28 -13.05 27.31
CA ASN A 190 2.38 -12.77 26.38
C ASN A 190 1.90 -11.95 25.17
N GLN A 191 0.65 -12.18 24.72
CA GLN A 191 0.07 -11.55 23.54
C GLN A 191 -0.36 -10.10 23.79
N CYS A 192 -0.96 -9.87 24.96
CA CYS A 192 -1.69 -8.64 25.29
C CYS A 192 -1.09 -7.85 26.43
N SER A 193 -0.11 -8.45 27.13
CA SER A 193 0.59 -7.93 28.31
C SER A 193 -0.19 -8.14 29.60
N GLY A 194 0.46 -8.71 30.62
CA GLY A 194 -0.08 -8.76 31.97
C GLY A 194 0.20 -7.47 32.75
N HIS A 195 0.88 -7.63 33.88
CA HIS A 195 1.15 -6.54 34.82
C HIS A 195 2.22 -5.54 34.36
N GLY A 196 3.23 -5.98 33.60
CA GLY A 196 4.47 -5.22 33.42
C GLY A 196 5.05 -5.18 32.00
N GLY A 197 4.23 -5.25 30.96
CA GLY A 197 4.74 -5.32 29.58
C GLY A 197 5.12 -6.75 29.17
N HIS A 198 5.20 -7.00 27.87
CA HIS A 198 5.90 -8.18 27.34
C HIS A 198 6.45 -7.90 25.94
N ALA A 199 7.61 -8.46 25.61
CA ALA A 199 8.31 -8.14 24.36
C ALA A 199 7.53 -8.50 23.09
N ASN A 200 6.57 -9.43 23.18
CA ASN A 200 5.75 -9.93 22.07
C ASN A 200 4.36 -9.29 21.97
N VAL A 201 4.08 -8.26 22.77
CA VAL A 201 2.78 -7.61 22.81
C VAL A 201 2.54 -6.83 21.53
N GLY A 202 1.31 -6.91 20.99
CA GLY A 202 0.84 -6.03 19.93
C GLY A 202 1.70 -6.02 18.65
N LYS A 203 2.46 -7.09 18.36
CA LYS A 203 3.36 -7.17 17.19
C LYS A 203 2.66 -7.01 15.84
N THR A 204 1.35 -7.24 15.81
CA THR A 204 0.52 -7.14 14.62
C THR A 204 -0.79 -6.44 14.97
N ILE A 205 -1.42 -5.82 13.97
CA ILE A 205 -2.74 -5.19 14.15
C ILE A 205 -3.78 -6.23 14.60
N VAL A 206 -3.72 -7.43 14.02
CA VAL A 206 -4.55 -8.57 14.36
C VAL A 206 -4.40 -8.98 15.82
N ALA A 207 -3.17 -9.05 16.34
CA ALA A 207 -2.90 -9.29 17.76
C ALA A 207 -3.51 -8.19 18.65
N ALA A 208 -3.30 -6.92 18.30
CA ALA A 208 -3.83 -5.79 19.05
C ALA A 208 -5.37 -5.80 19.09
N ILE A 209 -6.03 -6.09 17.97
CA ILE A 209 -7.49 -6.26 17.90
C ILE A 209 -7.94 -7.37 18.86
N ILE A 210 -7.26 -8.51 18.90
CA ILE A 210 -7.66 -9.60 19.81
C ILE A 210 -7.57 -9.16 21.27
N CYS A 211 -6.50 -8.47 21.63
CA CYS A 211 -6.27 -8.03 23.00
C CYS A 211 -7.31 -7.02 23.49
N LEU A 212 -7.78 -6.18 22.57
CA LEU A 212 -8.87 -5.24 22.84
C LEU A 212 -10.22 -5.93 22.95
N CYS A 213 -10.43 -7.05 22.27
CA CYS A 213 -11.78 -7.57 22.07
C CYS A 213 -12.07 -8.87 22.82
N THR A 214 -11.06 -9.65 23.19
CA THR A 214 -11.24 -10.96 23.83
C THR A 214 -10.94 -10.91 25.32
N LEU A 215 -11.30 -11.99 26.01
CA LEU A 215 -10.97 -12.22 27.41
C LEU A 215 -10.25 -13.55 27.56
N ARG A 216 -9.31 -13.60 28.51
CA ARG A 216 -8.66 -14.84 28.94
C ARG A 216 -9.65 -15.79 29.61
N ASN A 217 -10.63 -15.23 30.32
CA ASN A 217 -11.57 -15.96 31.16
C ASN A 217 -13.02 -15.61 30.78
N GLY A 218 -13.59 -16.29 29.79
CA GLY A 218 -14.97 -16.09 29.35
C GLY A 218 -15.11 -15.40 27.98
N ALA A 219 -16.35 -15.34 27.50
CA ALA A 219 -16.70 -14.62 26.27
C ALA A 219 -16.78 -13.11 26.52
N ASN A 220 -16.52 -12.31 25.48
CA ASN A 220 -16.54 -10.85 25.55
C ASN A 220 -17.39 -10.24 24.43
N ASN A 221 -18.62 -10.76 24.34
CA ASN A 221 -19.54 -10.40 23.29
C ASN A 221 -19.82 -8.89 23.31
N ASP A 222 -20.00 -8.31 22.11
CA ASP A 222 -20.33 -6.91 21.88
C ASP A 222 -19.29 -5.88 22.35
N HIS A 223 -18.20 -6.28 23.01
CA HIS A 223 -17.23 -5.37 23.63
C HIS A 223 -16.55 -4.42 22.64
N CYS A 224 -16.09 -4.94 21.51
CA CYS A 224 -15.47 -4.11 20.46
C CYS A 224 -16.45 -3.61 19.40
N LYS A 225 -17.54 -4.35 19.19
CA LYS A 225 -18.56 -4.02 18.20
C LYS A 225 -19.81 -4.81 18.53
N GLN A 226 -20.93 -4.12 18.68
CA GLN A 226 -22.24 -4.75 18.83
C GLN A 226 -22.54 -5.74 17.68
N GLY A 227 -23.06 -6.91 18.02
CA GLY A 227 -23.34 -8.03 17.13
C GLY A 227 -22.13 -8.93 16.86
N VAL A 228 -20.97 -8.66 17.46
CA VAL A 228 -19.78 -9.52 17.34
C VAL A 228 -19.59 -10.31 18.62
N ASN A 229 -19.77 -11.63 18.50
CA ASN A 229 -19.53 -12.58 19.58
C ASN A 229 -18.10 -13.09 19.48
N VAL A 230 -17.40 -13.12 20.61
CA VAL A 230 -16.05 -13.66 20.72
C VAL A 230 -15.93 -14.55 21.94
N LEU A 231 -15.28 -15.69 21.75
CA LEU A 231 -15.06 -16.70 22.78
C LEU A 231 -13.83 -16.36 23.64
N THR A 232 -13.69 -17.15 24.71
CA THR A 232 -12.52 -17.15 25.57
C THR A 232 -11.23 -17.39 24.80
N LEU A 233 -10.19 -16.62 25.11
CA LEU A 233 -8.87 -16.68 24.50
C LEU A 233 -7.77 -16.88 25.55
N ALA A 234 -7.79 -18.01 26.25
CA ALA A 234 -6.73 -18.35 27.19
C ALA A 234 -5.39 -18.66 26.49
N THR A 235 -5.48 -19.38 25.37
CA THR A 235 -4.35 -19.85 24.56
C THR A 235 -4.51 -19.37 23.10
N PRO A 236 -4.04 -18.15 22.78
CA PRO A 236 -4.19 -17.57 21.44
C PRO A 236 -3.66 -18.47 20.32
N GLN A 237 -2.54 -19.15 20.55
CA GLN A 237 -1.93 -20.04 19.57
C GLN A 237 -2.84 -21.20 19.09
N THR A 238 -3.80 -21.65 19.92
CA THR A 238 -4.70 -22.76 19.57
C THR A 238 -6.10 -22.32 19.19
N THR A 239 -6.62 -21.25 19.81
CA THR A 239 -8.02 -20.82 19.68
C THR A 239 -8.17 -19.46 19.01
N GLY A 240 -7.09 -18.72 18.81
CA GLY A 240 -7.12 -17.35 18.30
C GLY A 240 -7.47 -17.23 16.82
N GLY A 241 -7.15 -18.22 15.99
CA GLY A 241 -7.41 -18.17 14.55
C GLY A 241 -8.88 -17.87 14.19
N GLU A 242 -9.82 -18.57 14.84
CA GLU A 242 -11.26 -18.36 14.64
C GLU A 242 -11.71 -16.99 15.17
N GLN A 243 -11.24 -16.60 16.35
CA GLN A 243 -11.60 -15.32 16.98
C GLN A 243 -11.11 -14.13 16.16
N HIS A 244 -9.88 -14.20 15.63
CA HIS A 244 -9.37 -13.18 14.73
C HIS A 244 -10.20 -13.09 13.45
N THR A 245 -10.57 -14.23 12.86
CA THR A 245 -11.38 -14.23 11.63
C THR A 245 -12.73 -13.56 11.86
N ALA A 246 -13.40 -13.87 12.97
CA ALA A 246 -14.66 -13.24 13.37
C ALA A 246 -14.50 -11.72 13.57
N LEU A 247 -13.46 -11.30 14.29
CA LEU A 247 -13.18 -9.88 14.57
C LEU A 247 -12.76 -9.11 13.31
N THR A 248 -11.94 -9.69 12.45
CA THR A 248 -11.38 -8.99 11.28
C THR A 248 -12.33 -8.97 10.08
N THR A 249 -13.19 -9.99 9.91
CA THR A 249 -14.27 -9.96 8.92
C THR A 249 -15.19 -8.76 9.14
N ASN A 250 -15.34 -8.34 10.39
CA ASN A 250 -16.14 -7.19 10.81
C ASN A 250 -15.46 -5.83 10.64
N CYS A 251 -14.18 -5.80 10.26
CA CYS A 251 -13.47 -4.58 9.91
C CYS A 251 -13.85 -4.02 8.55
N LYS A 252 -14.48 -4.82 7.69
CA LYS A 252 -14.83 -4.46 6.30
C LYS A 252 -15.65 -3.15 6.24
N SER A 253 -15.01 -2.04 5.89
CA SER A 253 -15.65 -0.78 5.57
C SER A 253 -16.13 -0.82 4.12
N LYS A 254 -17.30 -0.22 3.84
CA LYS A 254 -17.79 -0.07 2.46
C LYS A 254 -17.01 0.99 1.66
N GLN A 255 -15.98 1.61 2.24
CA GLN A 255 -15.25 2.70 1.57
C GLN A 255 -14.29 2.13 0.52
N GLN A 256 -14.48 2.60 -0.71
CA GLN A 256 -13.67 2.24 -1.85
C GLN A 256 -12.18 2.49 -1.57
N THR A 257 -11.39 1.47 -1.90
CA THR A 257 -9.94 1.45 -2.03
C THR A 257 -9.41 2.77 -2.61
N THR A 258 -9.02 3.68 -1.74
CA THR A 258 -8.35 4.93 -2.12
C THR A 258 -6.86 4.67 -2.07
N ASP A 259 -6.12 5.08 -3.11
CA ASP A 259 -4.66 4.96 -3.15
C ASP A 259 -4.00 5.28 -1.80
N ILE A 260 -3.07 4.43 -1.34
CA ILE A 260 -2.32 4.66 -0.10
C ILE A 260 -1.45 5.88 -0.30
N LYS A 261 -1.85 6.99 0.32
CA LYS A 261 -1.07 8.23 0.34
C LYS A 261 -0.29 8.35 1.65
N PRO A 262 0.92 8.92 1.65
CA PRO A 262 1.69 9.16 2.87
C PRO A 262 0.91 9.94 3.93
N GLU A 263 0.08 10.90 3.51
CA GLU A 263 -0.74 11.72 4.40
C GLU A 263 -1.80 10.88 5.10
N SER A 264 -2.43 9.94 4.39
CA SER A 264 -3.42 9.01 4.97
C SER A 264 -2.78 8.10 6.02
N LEU A 265 -1.60 7.56 5.75
CA LEU A 265 -0.86 6.75 6.73
C LEU A 265 -0.48 7.56 7.98
N THR A 266 -0.07 8.81 7.79
CA THR A 266 0.26 9.73 8.90
C THR A 266 -0.98 10.03 9.75
N ALA A 267 -2.14 10.28 9.13
CA ALA A 267 -3.40 10.46 9.83
C ALA A 267 -3.81 9.22 10.65
N LEU A 268 -3.62 8.02 10.11
CA LEU A 268 -3.88 6.77 10.83
C LEU A 268 -2.97 6.63 12.05
N LEU A 269 -1.67 6.91 11.91
CA LEU A 269 -0.72 6.88 13.03
C LEU A 269 -1.08 7.91 14.10
N ASN A 270 -1.41 9.15 13.72
CA ASN A 270 -1.83 10.18 14.66
C ASN A 270 -3.12 9.78 15.41
N SER A 271 -4.07 9.16 14.70
CA SER A 271 -5.28 8.63 15.31
C SER A 271 -4.95 7.54 16.32
N PHE A 272 -4.06 6.61 15.98
CA PHE A 272 -3.55 5.59 16.91
C PHE A 272 -2.95 6.23 18.17
N TYR A 273 -2.00 7.16 18.01
CA TYR A 273 -1.34 7.81 19.14
C TYR A 273 -2.30 8.60 20.03
N SER A 274 -3.34 9.21 19.45
CA SER A 274 -4.36 9.95 20.22
C SER A 274 -5.23 9.08 21.12
N LEU A 275 -5.27 7.77 20.87
CA LEU A 275 -6.06 6.82 21.66
C LEU A 275 -5.26 6.18 22.80
N LEU A 276 -3.93 6.29 22.78
CA LEU A 276 -3.09 5.75 23.85
C LEU A 276 -3.37 6.47 25.17
N GLY A 277 -3.53 5.69 26.24
CA GLY A 277 -3.77 6.16 27.60
C GLY A 277 -5.13 6.80 27.86
N ARG A 278 -5.99 6.95 26.84
CA ARG A 278 -7.29 7.63 26.97
C ARG A 278 -8.21 6.97 27.98
N ASP A 279 -8.21 5.64 27.99
CA ASP A 279 -9.10 4.80 28.79
C ASP A 279 -8.35 3.99 29.86
N ALA A 280 -7.08 4.34 30.10
CA ALA A 280 -6.23 3.63 31.03
C ALA A 280 -6.50 4.06 32.48
N LYS A 281 -7.10 3.18 33.29
CA LYS A 281 -6.99 3.27 34.76
C LYS A 281 -5.53 3.09 35.14
N THR A 282 -5.03 3.91 36.06
CA THR A 282 -3.64 3.93 36.51
C THR A 282 -3.19 2.51 36.90
N PRO A 283 -2.43 1.80 36.05
CA PRO A 283 -1.88 0.50 36.39
C PRO A 283 -0.81 0.73 37.45
N THR A 284 -0.68 -0.19 38.41
CA THR A 284 0.34 -0.04 39.46
C THR A 284 1.76 -0.28 38.95
N ALA A 285 1.94 -0.89 37.77
CA ALA A 285 3.23 -1.35 37.26
C ALA A 285 3.58 -0.95 35.81
N ALA A 286 2.76 -0.13 35.14
CA ALA A 286 3.02 0.33 33.77
C ALA A 286 2.59 1.79 33.54
N PRO A 287 3.30 2.57 32.71
CA PRO A 287 2.87 3.92 32.38
C PRO A 287 1.57 3.88 31.57
N SER A 288 0.49 4.39 32.15
CA SER A 288 -0.85 4.40 31.54
C SER A 288 -0.89 5.05 30.15
N ALA A 289 0.03 5.98 29.88
CA ALA A 289 0.10 6.76 28.63
C ALA A 289 0.34 5.92 27.37
N TYR A 290 0.83 4.68 27.48
CA TYR A 290 1.14 3.84 26.32
C TYR A 290 0.14 2.71 26.09
N ILE A 291 -0.92 2.64 26.89
CA ILE A 291 -1.87 1.54 26.83
C ILE A 291 -3.03 1.87 25.89
N LEU A 292 -3.35 0.96 24.98
CA LEU A 292 -4.53 1.05 24.12
C LEU A 292 -5.68 0.23 24.72
N GLY A 293 -6.84 0.86 24.93
CA GLY A 293 -8.06 0.21 25.43
C GLY A 293 -8.23 0.22 26.96
N LYS A 294 -9.25 -0.50 27.44
CA LYS A 294 -9.62 -0.56 28.87
C LYS A 294 -8.62 -1.36 29.72
N THR A 295 -8.02 -0.70 30.70
CA THR A 295 -7.06 -1.32 31.64
C THR A 295 -7.63 -1.56 33.03
N HIS A 296 -7.15 -2.65 33.64
CA HIS A 296 -7.33 -2.91 35.05
C HIS A 296 -6.11 -2.43 35.83
N ALA A 297 -6.22 -2.28 37.15
CA ALA A 297 -5.07 -1.97 38.02
C ALA A 297 -3.89 -2.94 37.83
N ASN A 298 -4.20 -4.17 37.41
CA ASN A 298 -3.25 -5.25 37.17
C ASN A 298 -2.78 -5.35 35.70
N GLY A 299 -3.13 -4.39 34.83
CA GLY A 299 -2.78 -4.37 33.41
C GLY A 299 -3.77 -5.11 32.49
N CYS A 300 -3.29 -5.55 31.32
CA CYS A 300 -4.11 -6.10 30.22
C CYS A 300 -4.33 -7.62 30.34
N THR A 301 -4.77 -8.02 31.53
CA THR A 301 -4.87 -9.43 31.92
C THR A 301 -5.95 -10.23 31.19
N GLY A 302 -6.91 -9.55 30.53
CA GLY A 302 -8.09 -10.18 29.93
C GLY A 302 -8.99 -10.90 30.94
N ALA A 303 -8.88 -10.62 32.23
CA ALA A 303 -9.67 -11.29 33.27
C ALA A 303 -11.15 -10.89 33.25
N ASN A 304 -11.46 -9.69 32.73
CA ASN A 304 -12.80 -9.13 32.52
C ASN A 304 -12.72 -7.99 31.50
N ALA A 305 -13.87 -7.47 31.06
CA ALA A 305 -13.95 -6.40 30.04
C ALA A 305 -13.12 -5.15 30.38
N GLN A 306 -12.89 -4.88 31.66
CA GLN A 306 -12.05 -3.78 32.13
C GLN A 306 -10.55 -4.08 32.07
N ALA A 307 -10.14 -5.22 31.51
CA ALA A 307 -8.74 -5.63 31.34
C ALA A 307 -8.40 -6.04 29.89
N SER A 308 -9.24 -5.63 28.93
CA SER A 308 -9.05 -5.88 27.50
C SER A 308 -8.32 -4.70 26.86
N CYS A 309 -7.00 -4.80 26.78
CA CYS A 309 -6.12 -3.74 26.30
C CYS A 309 -4.81 -4.29 25.74
N VAL A 310 -3.96 -3.40 25.23
CA VAL A 310 -2.59 -3.68 24.77
C VAL A 310 -1.63 -2.79 25.56
N ASN A 311 -0.72 -3.40 26.33
CA ASN A 311 0.29 -2.69 27.16
C ASN A 311 1.73 -3.00 26.74
#